data_AF-A0A9Q9BTK5-F1
#
_entry.id   AF-A0A9Q9BTK5-F1
#
_cell.length_a   1.000
_cell.length_b   1.000
_cell.length_c   1.000
_cell.angle_alpha   90.00
_cell.angle_beta   90.00
_cell.angle_gamma   90.00
#
_symmetry.space_group_name_H-M   'P 1'
#
loop_
_entity.id
_entity.type
_entity.pdbx_description
1 polymer ?
#
loop_
_entity_poly.entity_id
_entity_poly.type
_entity_poly.pdbx_seq_one_letter_code
_entity_poly.pdbx_strand_id
1 'polypeptide(L)'
;MKGYTMNEITVIGLGNYGLDELPYGIYQLLNNTAEVYVRTLKHPVIDELPDVNWQSFDAVYERHDQFAAVYDEIVELLAAKSKQGPVVYAVPGHPMVAETTTQLLLNRDDVKVTIKGGKSFIDDLFTAAGYDPNDGFQLLDATQFETNHVNIRNALVVTQVYNQIVASDLKIALMTKYPDDHPVMIVTGARGASASLCHVPLYELDHDFTESNLTSLFIPPVTDEGLNGEFSTLIGVMERLVSPDGCPWDQQQTHQTLKRYLVEESYELMAAIDADDIDNIIEELGDILLQVVFHTALGEKEALFDIKDVVTSITEKMIRRHPHVFGTETVTTVDELHRVWEDEKRKEGKEQRDFKAEKAFANVVMALYERMQQGETIENAIKEVADETR
;
A
#
# COMPACT_ATOMS: atom_id res chain seq x y z
N MET A 1 36.62 29.71 -19.43
CA MET A 1 35.47 28.92 -18.94
C MET A 1 35.87 27.46 -19.05
N LYS A 2 36.22 26.80 -17.93
CA LYS A 2 36.41 25.34 -17.93
C LYS A 2 35.01 24.74 -18.09
N GLY A 3 34.76 24.07 -19.21
CA GLY A 3 33.52 23.31 -19.38
C GLY A 3 33.43 22.30 -18.26
N TYR A 4 32.34 22.33 -17.48
CA TYR A 4 32.00 21.23 -16.60
C TYR A 4 31.70 20.04 -17.50
N THR A 5 32.69 19.15 -17.71
CA THR A 5 32.40 17.78 -18.13
C THR A 5 31.61 17.16 -16.99
N MET A 6 30.30 17.04 -17.19
CA MET A 6 29.39 16.36 -16.27
C MET A 6 29.91 14.92 -16.10
N ASN A 7 30.01 14.44 -14.87
CA ASN A 7 30.52 13.10 -14.61
C ASN A 7 29.53 12.08 -15.18
N GLU A 8 29.97 11.12 -15.98
CA GLU A 8 29.07 10.17 -16.66
C GLU A 8 29.26 8.74 -16.14
N ILE A 9 28.15 8.09 -15.79
CA ILE A 9 28.11 6.68 -15.40
C ILE A 9 27.11 5.96 -16.30
N THR A 10 27.59 4.94 -17.01
CA THR A 10 26.73 4.01 -17.76
C THR A 10 26.49 2.78 -16.89
N VAL A 11 25.26 2.58 -16.44
CA VAL A 11 24.85 1.38 -15.72
C VAL A 11 24.31 0.35 -16.71
N ILE A 12 24.89 -0.85 -16.70
CA ILE A 12 24.55 -1.94 -17.61
C ILE A 12 23.99 -3.14 -16.85
N GLY A 13 22.94 -3.74 -17.40
CA GLY A 13 22.39 -4.99 -16.87
C GLY A 13 23.05 -6.20 -17.50
N LEU A 14 23.54 -7.11 -16.67
CA LEU A 14 24.10 -8.39 -17.13
C LEU A 14 23.02 -9.46 -17.39
N GLY A 15 21.75 -9.19 -17.03
CA GLY A 15 20.72 -10.23 -16.97
C GLY A 15 20.89 -11.10 -15.73
N ASN A 16 20.11 -12.17 -15.61
CA ASN A 16 20.13 -13.03 -14.42
C ASN A 16 20.99 -14.30 -14.59
N TYR A 17 21.48 -14.58 -15.79
CA TYR A 17 22.09 -15.87 -16.15
C TYR A 17 23.40 -15.69 -16.92
N GLY A 18 23.71 -16.60 -17.83
CA GLY A 18 24.94 -16.64 -18.62
C GLY A 18 24.92 -15.73 -19.84
N LEU A 19 25.97 -15.87 -20.66
CA LEU A 19 26.23 -15.07 -21.84
C LEU A 19 25.16 -15.23 -22.93
N ASP A 20 24.40 -16.32 -22.91
CA ASP A 20 23.33 -16.63 -23.88
C ASP A 20 22.19 -15.59 -23.87
N GLU A 21 21.94 -14.96 -22.72
CA GLU A 21 20.91 -13.94 -22.56
C GLU A 21 21.47 -12.51 -22.48
N LEU A 22 22.80 -12.35 -22.51
CA LEU A 22 23.41 -11.03 -22.48
C LEU A 22 23.08 -10.29 -23.79
N PRO A 23 22.41 -9.12 -23.74
CA PRO A 23 22.08 -8.41 -24.97
C PRO A 23 23.34 -8.08 -25.76
N TYR A 24 23.33 -8.34 -27.07
CA TYR A 24 24.53 -8.22 -27.91
C TYR A 24 25.18 -6.83 -27.84
N GLY A 25 24.39 -5.76 -27.70
CA GLY A 25 24.91 -4.41 -27.52
C GLY A 25 25.69 -4.22 -26.21
N ILE A 26 25.33 -4.93 -25.14
CA ILE A 26 26.06 -4.93 -23.86
C ILE A 26 27.35 -5.75 -23.99
N TYR A 27 27.29 -6.92 -24.62
CA TYR A 27 28.49 -7.72 -24.93
C TYR A 27 29.53 -6.91 -25.71
N GLN A 28 29.11 -6.19 -26.75
CA GLN A 28 29.99 -5.31 -27.52
C GLN A 28 30.58 -4.19 -26.66
N LEU A 29 29.78 -3.60 -25.76
CA LEU A 29 30.25 -2.54 -24.87
C LEU A 29 31.32 -3.06 -23.89
N LEU A 30 31.10 -4.21 -23.26
CA LEU A 30 32.03 -4.84 -22.33
C LEU A 30 33.40 -5.08 -22.99
N ASN A 31 33.42 -5.66 -24.19
CA ASN A 31 34.65 -5.96 -24.92
C ASN A 31 35.42 -4.71 -25.41
N ASN A 32 34.77 -3.54 -25.45
CA ASN A 32 35.38 -2.28 -25.87
C ASN A 32 35.65 -1.33 -24.70
N THR A 33 35.44 -1.78 -23.46
CA THR A 33 35.63 -0.98 -22.26
C THR A 33 36.89 -1.45 -21.52
N ALA A 34 37.79 -0.52 -21.19
CA ALA A 34 39.06 -0.85 -20.54
C ALA A 34 38.92 -1.33 -19.09
N GLU A 35 37.90 -0.85 -18.38
CA GLU A 35 37.64 -1.18 -16.99
C GLU A 35 36.13 -1.14 -16.73
N VAL A 36 35.58 -2.21 -16.16
CA VAL A 36 34.16 -2.32 -15.84
C VAL A 36 34.01 -2.56 -14.34
N TYR A 37 33.34 -1.64 -13.66
CA TYR A 37 32.99 -1.82 -12.26
C TYR A 37 31.80 -2.77 -12.16
N VAL A 38 31.77 -3.67 -11.19
CA VAL A 38 30.69 -4.65 -11.06
C VAL A 38 30.25 -4.80 -9.62
N ARG A 39 28.94 -4.90 -9.40
CA ARG A 39 28.37 -5.02 -8.05
C ARG A 39 28.96 -6.21 -7.28
N THR A 40 29.11 -7.35 -7.95
CA THR A 40 29.66 -8.59 -7.39
C THR A 40 30.31 -9.44 -8.48
N LEU A 41 31.35 -10.20 -8.16
CA LEU A 41 31.91 -11.22 -9.07
C LEU A 41 31.06 -12.48 -9.16
N LYS A 42 30.07 -12.65 -8.27
CA LYS A 42 29.20 -13.83 -8.25
C LYS A 42 28.11 -13.72 -9.32
N HIS A 43 28.49 -13.82 -10.59
CA HIS A 43 27.57 -13.78 -11.73
C HIS A 43 28.06 -14.61 -12.92
N PRO A 44 27.23 -15.46 -13.56
CA PRO A 44 27.69 -16.38 -14.62
C PRO A 44 28.38 -15.69 -15.82
N VAL A 45 27.87 -14.54 -16.27
CA VAL A 45 28.52 -13.75 -17.35
C VAL A 45 29.97 -13.38 -17.05
N ILE A 46 30.33 -13.19 -15.77
CA ILE A 46 31.70 -12.81 -15.39
C ILE A 46 32.66 -13.98 -15.63
N ASP A 47 32.24 -15.19 -15.26
CA ASP A 47 33.01 -16.42 -15.50
C ASP A 47 33.16 -16.73 -17.01
N GLU A 48 32.13 -16.40 -17.80
CA GLU A 48 32.10 -16.62 -19.25
C GLU A 48 32.83 -15.53 -20.06
N LEU A 49 33.18 -14.40 -19.44
CA LEU A 49 33.93 -13.27 -20.04
C LEU A 49 35.21 -12.93 -19.25
N PRO A 50 36.21 -13.84 -19.22
CA PRO A 50 37.43 -13.66 -18.43
C PRO A 50 38.34 -12.53 -18.95
N ASP A 51 38.17 -12.11 -20.20
CA ASP A 51 38.99 -11.07 -20.83
C ASP A 51 38.55 -9.65 -20.46
N VAL A 52 37.37 -9.49 -19.85
CA VAL A 52 36.90 -8.19 -19.37
C VAL A 52 37.59 -7.86 -18.04
N ASN A 53 38.13 -6.65 -17.93
CA ASN A 53 38.76 -6.17 -16.70
C ASN A 53 37.70 -5.74 -15.68
N TRP A 54 37.27 -6.68 -14.84
CA TRP A 54 36.27 -6.47 -13.78
C TRP A 54 36.88 -5.85 -12.51
N GLN A 55 36.23 -4.82 -11.99
CA GLN A 55 36.54 -4.21 -10.69
C GLN A 55 35.33 -4.36 -9.77
N SER A 56 35.40 -5.29 -8.83
CA SER A 56 34.25 -5.68 -7.99
C SER A 56 34.11 -4.86 -6.72
N PHE A 57 32.87 -4.72 -6.25
CA PHE A 57 32.57 -4.17 -4.92
C PHE A 57 32.34 -5.23 -3.83
N ASP A 58 32.70 -6.50 -4.04
CA ASP A 58 32.53 -7.57 -3.04
C ASP A 58 33.19 -7.23 -1.69
N ALA A 59 34.36 -6.57 -1.71
CA ALA A 59 35.04 -6.12 -0.49
C ALA A 59 34.29 -5.03 0.30
N VAL A 60 33.30 -4.36 -0.31
CA VAL A 60 32.40 -3.42 0.40
C VAL A 60 31.37 -4.22 1.21
N TYR A 61 30.83 -5.30 0.64
CA TYR A 61 29.90 -6.18 1.36
C TYR A 61 30.54 -6.82 2.59
N GLU A 62 31.83 -7.15 2.53
CA GLU A 62 32.56 -7.71 3.68
C GLU A 62 32.80 -6.70 4.82
N ARG A 63 32.68 -5.39 4.56
CA ARG A 63 32.95 -4.33 5.55
C ARG A 63 31.72 -3.88 6.34
N HIS A 64 30.52 -4.19 5.87
CA HIS A 64 29.28 -3.68 6.45
C HIS A 64 28.37 -4.82 6.87
N ASP A 65 27.72 -4.64 8.03
CA ASP A 65 26.73 -5.59 8.55
C ASP A 65 25.32 -5.38 7.93
N GLN A 66 25.13 -4.29 7.18
CA GLN A 66 23.83 -3.94 6.58
C GLN A 66 23.96 -3.51 5.11
N PHE A 67 23.03 -3.97 4.28
CA PHE A 67 23.00 -3.70 2.85
C PHE A 67 22.87 -2.21 2.49
N ALA A 68 22.11 -1.42 3.24
CA ALA A 68 21.94 0.00 2.96
C ALA A 68 23.29 0.75 2.93
N ALA A 69 24.15 0.52 3.94
CA ALA A 69 25.47 1.13 4.03
C ALA A 69 26.41 0.67 2.90
N VAL A 70 26.28 -0.58 2.45
CA VAL A 70 27.01 -1.10 1.29
C VAL A 70 26.65 -0.30 0.04
N TYR A 71 25.36 -0.09 -0.21
CA TYR A 71 24.89 0.59 -1.42
C TYR A 71 25.32 2.06 -1.44
N ASP A 72 25.21 2.77 -0.31
CA ASP A 72 25.67 4.15 -0.19
C ASP A 72 27.17 4.28 -0.48
N GLU A 73 28.00 3.38 0.07
CA GLU A 73 29.44 3.41 -0.18
C GLU A 73 29.78 3.11 -1.66
N ILE A 74 29.12 2.12 -2.28
CA ILE A 74 29.31 1.82 -3.72
C ILE A 74 29.00 3.06 -4.57
N VAL A 75 27.90 3.75 -4.27
CA VAL A 75 27.46 4.96 -4.99
C VAL A 75 28.48 6.08 -4.86
N GLU A 76 29.01 6.32 -3.66
CA GLU A 76 30.06 7.34 -3.44
C GLU A 76 31.36 7.00 -4.16
N LEU A 77 31.77 5.72 -4.16
CA LEU A 77 32.96 5.27 -4.88
C LEU A 77 32.79 5.45 -6.39
N LEU A 78 31.64 5.06 -6.95
CA LEU A 78 31.32 5.24 -8.37
C LEU A 78 31.30 6.72 -8.76
N ALA A 79 30.66 7.58 -7.95
CA ALA A 79 30.65 9.02 -8.17
C ALA A 79 32.07 9.61 -8.13
N ALA A 80 32.91 9.20 -7.18
CA ALA A 80 34.30 9.64 -7.10
C ALA A 80 35.14 9.19 -8.31
N LYS A 81 34.92 7.97 -8.82
CA LYS A 81 35.57 7.44 -10.03
C LYS A 81 35.14 8.19 -11.29
N SER A 82 33.85 8.55 -11.40
CA SER A 82 33.31 9.27 -12.56
C SER A 82 33.93 10.66 -12.78
N LYS A 83 34.58 11.23 -11.74
CA LYS A 83 35.36 12.48 -11.84
C LYS A 83 36.67 12.32 -12.63
N GLN A 84 37.14 11.08 -12.80
CA GLN A 84 38.40 10.76 -13.48
C GLN A 84 38.19 10.36 -14.95
N GLY A 85 36.94 10.06 -15.33
CA GLY A 85 36.54 9.66 -16.68
C GLY A 85 35.19 8.94 -16.68
N PRO A 86 34.66 8.58 -17.86
CA PRO A 86 33.42 7.82 -17.97
C PRO A 86 33.54 6.46 -17.27
N VAL A 87 32.52 6.08 -16.50
CA VAL A 87 32.47 4.80 -15.76
C VAL A 87 31.41 3.89 -16.38
N VAL A 88 31.75 2.61 -16.54
CA VAL A 88 30.78 1.55 -16.82
C VAL A 88 30.60 0.73 -15.55
N TYR A 89 29.36 0.65 -15.07
CA TYR A 89 28.99 -0.10 -13.87
C TYR A 89 27.99 -1.19 -14.24
N ALA A 90 28.34 -2.45 -13.95
CA ALA A 90 27.56 -3.62 -14.26
C ALA A 90 26.82 -4.14 -13.02
N VAL A 91 25.53 -4.41 -13.20
CA VAL A 91 24.65 -4.95 -12.17
C VAL A 91 23.97 -6.24 -12.67
N PRO A 92 23.69 -7.21 -11.78
CA PRO A 92 22.83 -8.33 -12.10
C PRO A 92 21.43 -7.87 -12.52
N GLY A 93 20.78 -8.65 -13.38
CA GLY A 93 19.43 -8.39 -13.86
C GLY A 93 19.34 -7.16 -14.78
N HIS A 94 18.27 -6.39 -14.62
CA HIS A 94 18.03 -5.12 -15.31
C HIS A 94 18.26 -3.94 -14.34
N PRO A 95 18.99 -2.88 -14.71
CA PRO A 95 19.38 -1.81 -13.78
C PRO A 95 18.23 -1.04 -13.12
N MET A 96 17.04 -1.06 -13.72
CA MET A 96 15.83 -0.42 -13.17
C MET A 96 14.97 -1.33 -12.30
N VAL A 97 15.28 -2.62 -12.19
CA VAL A 97 14.43 -3.57 -11.47
C VAL A 97 15.14 -4.08 -10.23
N ALA A 98 14.62 -3.72 -9.05
CA ALA A 98 15.15 -4.14 -7.75
C ALA A 98 16.66 -3.90 -7.57
N GLU A 99 17.18 -2.81 -8.13
CA GLU A 99 18.60 -2.44 -8.06
C GLU A 99 18.78 -1.07 -7.40
N THR A 100 19.03 -1.11 -6.09
CA THR A 100 19.14 0.07 -5.22
C THR A 100 20.28 1.00 -5.62
N THR A 101 21.44 0.46 -6.05
CA THR A 101 22.58 1.32 -6.41
C THR A 101 22.28 2.18 -7.65
N THR A 102 21.50 1.68 -8.61
CA THR A 102 21.04 2.48 -9.76
C THR A 102 20.11 3.60 -9.32
N GLN A 103 19.15 3.32 -8.42
CA GLN A 103 18.21 4.34 -7.93
C GLN A 103 18.93 5.45 -7.16
N LEU A 104 19.86 5.08 -6.28
CA LEU A 104 20.69 6.05 -5.56
C LEU A 104 21.52 6.91 -6.52
N LEU A 105 22.10 6.33 -7.56
CA LEU A 105 22.83 7.07 -8.60
C LEU A 105 21.92 8.03 -9.38
N LEU A 106 20.70 7.62 -9.73
CA LEU A 106 19.73 8.47 -10.46
C LEU A 106 19.27 9.68 -9.64
N ASN A 107 19.24 9.55 -8.31
CA ASN A 107 18.87 10.63 -7.39
C ASN A 107 20.00 11.64 -7.14
N ARG A 108 21.18 11.46 -7.74
CA ARG A 108 22.30 12.39 -7.60
C ARG A 108 22.26 13.49 -8.67
N ASP A 109 22.49 14.72 -8.24
CA ASP A 109 22.60 15.87 -9.15
C ASP A 109 24.01 16.03 -9.77
N ASP A 110 25.03 15.39 -9.20
CA ASP A 110 26.45 15.55 -9.60
C ASP A 110 26.94 14.51 -10.61
N VAL A 111 26.07 13.60 -11.05
CA VAL A 111 26.37 12.51 -11.99
C VAL A 111 25.25 12.39 -13.01
N LYS A 112 25.62 12.21 -14.28
CA LYS A 112 24.71 11.83 -15.36
C LYS A 112 24.71 10.33 -15.54
N VAL A 113 23.58 9.70 -15.27
CA VAL A 113 23.40 8.25 -15.37
C VAL A 113 22.77 7.88 -16.72
N THR A 114 23.35 6.90 -17.41
CA THR A 114 22.78 6.28 -18.60
C THR A 114 22.55 4.81 -18.33
N ILE A 115 21.33 4.31 -18.53
CA ILE A 115 20.99 2.90 -18.30
C ILE A 115 20.96 2.14 -19.62
N LYS A 116 21.52 0.93 -19.64
CA LYS A 116 21.47 0.05 -20.81
C LYS A 116 21.19 -1.41 -20.45
N GLY A 117 20.17 -1.96 -21.09
CA GLY A 117 19.96 -3.41 -21.23
C GLY A 117 19.76 -4.17 -19.93
N GLY A 118 19.90 -5.50 -20.03
CA GLY A 118 19.64 -6.47 -18.97
C GLY A 118 18.26 -7.12 -19.11
N LYS A 119 18.17 -8.43 -18.89
CA LYS A 119 16.88 -9.10 -18.72
C LYS A 119 16.53 -9.06 -17.23
N SER A 120 15.29 -8.67 -16.92
CA SER A 120 14.75 -8.73 -15.56
C SER A 120 14.35 -10.16 -15.20
N PHE A 121 14.25 -10.49 -13.91
CA PHE A 121 13.74 -11.78 -13.45
C PHE A 121 12.21 -11.91 -13.60
N ILE A 122 11.51 -10.80 -13.86
CA ILE A 122 10.05 -10.72 -13.87
C ILE A 122 9.43 -11.73 -14.85
N ASP A 123 9.95 -11.82 -16.07
CA ASP A 123 9.43 -12.75 -17.10
C ASP A 123 9.59 -14.21 -16.69
N ASP A 124 10.74 -14.53 -16.07
CA ASP A 124 11.02 -15.88 -15.57
C ASP A 124 10.12 -16.21 -14.37
N LEU A 125 9.88 -15.24 -13.49
CA LEU A 125 8.99 -15.39 -12.35
C LEU A 125 7.55 -15.69 -12.81
N PHE A 126 7.02 -14.95 -13.78
CA PHE A 126 5.68 -15.22 -14.32
C PHE A 126 5.59 -16.57 -15.04
N THR A 127 6.64 -16.94 -15.77
CA THR A 127 6.74 -18.26 -16.40
C THR A 127 6.73 -19.36 -15.35
N ALA A 128 7.48 -19.20 -14.26
CA ALA A 128 7.55 -20.16 -13.17
C ALA A 128 6.25 -20.23 -12.37
N ALA A 129 5.59 -19.09 -12.17
CA ALA A 129 4.31 -19.01 -11.47
C ALA A 129 3.11 -19.46 -12.31
N GLY A 130 3.27 -19.55 -13.63
CA GLY A 130 2.17 -19.85 -14.55
C GLY A 130 1.10 -18.75 -14.60
N TYR A 131 1.52 -17.49 -14.45
CA TYR A 131 0.62 -16.33 -14.35
C TYR A 131 0.77 -15.42 -15.57
N ASP A 132 -0.34 -14.94 -16.14
CA ASP A 132 -0.33 -13.94 -17.21
C ASP A 132 -0.27 -12.53 -16.61
N PRO A 133 0.82 -11.77 -16.78
CA PRO A 133 0.91 -10.42 -16.24
C PRO A 133 -0.14 -9.44 -16.80
N ASN A 134 -0.82 -9.77 -17.91
CA ASN A 134 -1.94 -8.97 -18.42
C ASN A 134 -3.15 -8.97 -17.48
N ASP A 135 -3.27 -9.97 -16.60
CA ASP A 135 -4.32 -10.02 -15.57
C ASP A 135 -4.06 -9.02 -14.43
N GLY A 136 -2.93 -8.30 -14.49
CA GLY A 136 -2.57 -7.25 -13.55
C GLY A 136 -1.69 -7.78 -12.41
N PHE A 137 -0.67 -7.02 -12.06
CA PHE A 137 0.20 -7.32 -10.93
C PHE A 137 0.77 -6.06 -10.28
N GLN A 138 1.32 -6.21 -9.09
CA GLN A 138 2.07 -5.19 -8.36
C GLN A 138 3.48 -5.71 -8.08
N LEU A 139 4.47 -4.84 -8.15
CA LEU A 139 5.85 -5.15 -7.78
C LEU A 139 6.26 -4.22 -6.62
N LEU A 140 6.49 -4.80 -5.45
CA LEU A 140 6.84 -4.07 -4.23
C LEU A 140 8.19 -4.56 -3.67
N ASP A 141 8.80 -3.70 -2.86
CA ASP A 141 10.05 -3.97 -2.13
C ASP A 141 9.70 -4.32 -0.68
N ALA A 142 10.19 -5.45 -0.18
CA ALA A 142 9.95 -5.88 1.19
C ALA A 142 10.53 -4.91 2.23
N THR A 143 11.60 -4.19 1.91
CA THR A 143 12.29 -3.27 2.83
C THR A 143 11.54 -1.95 3.04
N GLN A 144 10.62 -1.62 2.15
CA GLN A 144 9.78 -0.42 2.18
C GLN A 144 8.30 -0.80 2.06
N PHE A 145 7.94 -1.97 2.57
CA PHE A 145 6.62 -2.53 2.38
C PHE A 145 5.57 -1.76 3.19
N GLU A 146 4.56 -1.24 2.49
CA GLU A 146 3.41 -0.59 3.11
C GLU A 146 2.13 -1.30 2.67
N THR A 147 1.42 -1.88 3.64
CA THR A 147 0.21 -2.67 3.36
C THR A 147 -0.89 -1.88 2.65
N ASN A 148 -0.97 -0.56 2.86
CA ASN A 148 -1.97 0.30 2.21
C ASN A 148 -1.79 0.40 0.69
N HIS A 149 -0.62 0.07 0.16
CA HIS A 149 -0.37 0.04 -1.29
C HIS A 149 -0.78 -1.28 -1.94
N VAL A 150 -1.18 -2.28 -1.16
CA VAL A 150 -1.50 -3.61 -1.67
C VAL A 150 -2.95 -3.68 -2.12
N ASN A 151 -3.15 -4.03 -3.39
CA ASN A 151 -4.43 -4.38 -3.96
C ASN A 151 -4.48 -5.90 -4.17
N ILE A 152 -5.18 -6.57 -3.25
CA ILE A 152 -5.27 -8.04 -3.20
C ILE A 152 -6.02 -8.65 -4.41
N ARG A 153 -6.66 -7.84 -5.26
CA ARG A 153 -7.30 -8.29 -6.51
C ARG A 153 -6.28 -8.57 -7.62
N ASN A 154 -5.06 -8.06 -7.50
CA ASN A 154 -3.98 -8.28 -8.45
C ASN A 154 -2.95 -9.24 -7.84
N ALA A 155 -2.18 -9.93 -8.70
CA ALA A 155 -1.01 -10.64 -8.20
C ALA A 155 -0.01 -9.66 -7.57
N LEU A 156 0.65 -10.09 -6.50
CA LEU A 156 1.68 -9.31 -5.83
C LEU A 156 3.03 -10.03 -5.94
N VAL A 157 4.01 -9.34 -6.49
CA VAL A 157 5.42 -9.74 -6.49
C VAL A 157 6.15 -8.90 -5.46
N VAL A 158 6.75 -9.54 -4.46
CA VAL A 158 7.58 -8.86 -3.46
C VAL A 158 9.04 -9.26 -3.63
N THR A 159 9.90 -8.25 -3.77
CA THR A 159 11.35 -8.43 -3.93
C THR A 159 12.09 -8.16 -2.64
N GLN A 160 13.39 -8.49 -2.62
CA GLN A 160 14.29 -8.25 -1.47
C GLN A 160 13.85 -8.97 -0.18
N VAL A 161 13.25 -10.15 -0.28
CA VAL A 161 12.98 -11.00 0.89
C VAL A 161 14.22 -11.83 1.16
N TYR A 162 15.27 -11.22 1.72
CA TYR A 162 16.60 -11.85 1.80
C TYR A 162 16.81 -12.72 3.04
N ASN A 163 16.04 -12.52 4.10
CA ASN A 163 16.18 -13.29 5.34
C ASN A 163 14.84 -13.51 6.05
N GLN A 164 14.90 -14.31 7.12
CA GLN A 164 13.73 -14.70 7.90
C GLN A 164 13.05 -13.51 8.60
N ILE A 165 13.80 -12.48 9.02
CA ILE A 165 13.24 -11.30 9.70
C ILE A 165 12.35 -10.52 8.72
N VAL A 166 12.86 -10.23 7.53
CA VAL A 166 12.09 -9.55 6.47
C VAL A 166 10.87 -10.37 6.07
N ALA A 167 11.02 -11.70 5.96
CA ALA A 167 9.89 -12.59 5.69
C ALA A 167 8.83 -12.54 6.80
N SER A 168 9.24 -12.45 8.07
CA SER A 168 8.35 -12.37 9.23
C SER A 168 7.58 -11.04 9.27
N ASP A 169 8.26 -9.92 9.05
CA ASP A 169 7.64 -8.59 9.01
C ASP A 169 6.63 -8.50 7.86
N LEU A 170 7.02 -9.02 6.69
CA LEU A 170 6.16 -9.06 5.51
C LEU A 170 4.95 -9.97 5.73
N LYS A 171 5.12 -11.14 6.36
CA LYS A 171 4.01 -12.04 6.74
C LYS A 171 2.97 -11.29 7.56
N ILE A 172 3.40 -10.65 8.65
CA ILE A 172 2.50 -9.92 9.55
C ILE A 172 1.77 -8.82 8.78
N ALA A 173 2.49 -8.07 7.95
CA ALA A 173 1.92 -7.00 7.14
C ALA A 173 0.90 -7.49 6.10
N LEU A 174 1.10 -8.67 5.52
CA LEU A 174 0.20 -9.28 4.54
C LEU A 174 -1.03 -9.91 5.20
N MET A 175 -0.89 -10.52 6.39
CA MET A 175 -2.02 -11.16 7.11
C MET A 175 -3.08 -10.15 7.56
N THR A 176 -2.80 -8.85 7.56
CA THR A 176 -3.85 -7.83 7.78
C THR A 176 -4.74 -7.59 6.55
N LYS A 177 -4.42 -8.20 5.40
CA LYS A 177 -5.10 -8.00 4.11
C LYS A 177 -5.51 -9.31 3.43
N TYR A 178 -4.68 -10.34 3.54
CA TYR A 178 -4.93 -11.65 2.96
C TYR A 178 -5.44 -12.61 4.04
N PRO A 179 -6.26 -13.61 3.67
CA PRO A 179 -6.50 -14.76 4.54
C PRO A 179 -5.19 -15.40 5.01
N ASP A 180 -5.16 -15.85 6.27
CA ASP A 180 -3.95 -16.43 6.87
C ASP A 180 -3.42 -17.63 6.08
N ASP A 181 -4.30 -18.44 5.51
CA ASP A 181 -4.00 -19.63 4.73
C ASP A 181 -3.84 -19.37 3.22
N HIS A 182 -3.87 -18.10 2.79
CA HIS A 182 -3.72 -17.73 1.38
C HIS A 182 -2.39 -18.26 0.83
N PRO A 183 -2.39 -18.92 -0.35
CA PRO A 183 -1.17 -19.53 -0.88
C PRO A 183 -0.15 -18.46 -1.28
N VAL A 184 1.10 -18.64 -0.86
CA VAL A 184 2.24 -17.83 -1.25
C VAL A 184 3.29 -18.72 -1.92
N MET A 185 3.90 -18.21 -2.98
CA MET A 185 4.98 -18.89 -3.68
C MET A 185 6.29 -18.18 -3.41
N ILE A 186 7.21 -18.87 -2.74
CA ILE A 186 8.60 -18.44 -2.58
C ILE A 186 9.37 -18.91 -3.81
N VAL A 187 9.88 -17.94 -4.58
CA VAL A 187 10.62 -18.17 -5.82
C VAL A 187 12.09 -17.84 -5.58
N THR A 188 12.95 -18.86 -5.65
CA THR A 188 14.41 -18.67 -5.62
C THR A 188 15.01 -19.11 -6.94
N GLY A 189 15.73 -18.20 -7.62
CA GLY A 189 16.43 -18.51 -8.87
C GLY A 189 15.50 -18.91 -10.02
N ALA A 190 14.54 -18.05 -10.36
CA ALA A 190 13.33 -18.27 -11.18
C ALA A 190 13.43 -19.00 -12.55
N ARG A 191 14.59 -19.44 -13.04
CA ARG A 191 14.73 -20.13 -14.35
C ARG A 191 15.13 -21.60 -14.23
N GLY A 192 14.52 -22.39 -15.11
CA GLY A 192 14.97 -23.72 -15.49
C GLY A 192 14.97 -24.73 -14.34
N ALA A 193 15.80 -25.76 -14.44
CA ALA A 193 15.90 -26.82 -13.43
C ALA A 193 16.46 -26.35 -12.06
N SER A 194 16.93 -25.10 -11.99
CA SER A 194 17.42 -24.45 -10.77
C SER A 194 16.37 -23.62 -10.04
N ALA A 195 15.19 -23.39 -10.64
CA ALA A 195 14.11 -22.68 -9.98
C ALA A 195 13.58 -23.52 -8.81
N SER A 196 13.76 -23.01 -7.59
CA SER A 196 13.10 -23.55 -6.41
C SER A 196 11.80 -22.80 -6.20
N LEU A 197 10.69 -23.51 -6.38
CA LEU A 197 9.34 -23.02 -6.15
C LEU A 197 8.79 -23.71 -4.90
N CYS A 198 8.62 -22.96 -3.83
CA CYS A 198 8.03 -23.47 -2.60
C CYS A 198 6.67 -22.80 -2.40
N HIS A 199 5.62 -23.60 -2.36
CA HIS A 199 4.28 -23.13 -2.01
C HIS A 199 4.06 -23.34 -0.52
N VAL A 200 3.72 -22.26 0.18
CA VAL A 200 3.40 -22.27 1.60
C VAL A 200 2.12 -21.46 1.83
N PRO A 201 1.31 -21.77 2.84
CA PRO A 201 0.30 -20.83 3.30
C PRO A 201 0.98 -19.58 3.89
N LEU A 202 0.33 -18.42 3.80
CA LEU A 202 0.92 -17.14 4.22
C LEU A 202 1.43 -17.18 5.68
N TYR A 203 0.70 -17.82 6.59
CA TYR A 203 1.13 -17.94 7.99
C TYR A 203 2.45 -18.71 8.21
N GLU A 204 2.91 -19.50 7.24
CA GLU A 204 4.18 -20.27 7.29
C GLU A 204 5.33 -19.63 6.51
N LEU A 205 5.15 -18.41 5.98
CA LEU A 205 6.11 -17.73 5.10
C LEU A 205 7.55 -17.68 5.66
N ASP A 206 7.71 -17.63 6.98
CA ASP A 206 8.98 -17.48 7.69
C ASP A 206 9.51 -18.78 8.35
N HIS A 207 8.80 -19.91 8.26
CA HIS A 207 9.12 -21.11 9.06
C HIS A 207 10.39 -21.87 8.61
N ASP A 208 10.62 -22.02 7.30
CA ASP A 208 11.79 -22.73 6.73
C ASP A 208 12.51 -21.86 5.68
N PHE A 209 12.76 -20.60 6.03
CA PHE A 209 13.27 -19.61 5.09
C PHE A 209 14.78 -19.79 4.81
N THR A 210 15.14 -20.05 3.55
CA THR A 210 16.55 -20.08 3.12
C THR A 210 17.00 -18.69 2.69
N GLU A 211 18.05 -18.18 3.32
CA GLU A 211 18.61 -16.85 3.01
C GLU A 211 19.16 -16.80 1.58
N SER A 212 18.67 -15.84 0.81
CA SER A 212 19.11 -15.63 -0.56
C SER A 212 18.72 -14.24 -1.06
N ASN A 213 19.68 -13.55 -1.70
CA ASN A 213 19.45 -12.25 -2.32
C ASN A 213 18.65 -12.35 -3.64
N LEU A 214 18.31 -13.57 -4.07
CA LEU A 214 17.53 -13.87 -5.28
C LEU A 214 16.11 -14.36 -4.95
N THR A 215 15.71 -14.29 -3.68
CA THR A 215 14.39 -14.74 -3.26
C THR A 215 13.36 -13.64 -3.50
N SER A 216 12.33 -13.99 -4.26
CA SER A 216 11.13 -13.18 -4.47
C SER A 216 9.90 -13.95 -4.03
N LEU A 217 8.87 -13.24 -3.62
CA LEU A 217 7.56 -13.83 -3.35
C LEU A 217 6.62 -13.51 -4.49
N PHE A 218 5.84 -14.50 -4.88
CA PHE A 218 4.67 -14.34 -5.73
C PHE A 218 3.43 -14.73 -4.93
N ILE A 219 2.47 -13.82 -4.86
CA ILE A 219 1.21 -14.00 -4.16
C ILE A 219 0.11 -13.86 -5.24
N PRO A 220 -0.66 -14.92 -5.52
CA PRO A 220 -1.74 -14.86 -6.48
C PRO A 220 -2.86 -13.92 -5.98
N PRO A 221 -3.68 -13.38 -6.90
CA PRO A 221 -4.83 -12.56 -6.53
C PRO A 221 -5.81 -13.35 -5.65
N VAL A 222 -6.47 -12.65 -4.73
CA VAL A 222 -7.54 -13.19 -3.90
C VAL A 222 -8.81 -13.33 -4.74
N THR A 223 -9.44 -14.50 -4.66
CA THR A 223 -10.71 -14.81 -5.32
C THR A 223 -11.91 -14.44 -4.43
N ASP A 224 -13.08 -14.29 -5.05
CA ASP A 224 -14.34 -13.73 -4.50
C ASP A 224 -14.53 -13.82 -2.97
N GLU A 225 -14.52 -15.00 -2.35
CA GLU A 225 -14.79 -15.15 -0.92
C GLU A 225 -13.80 -14.39 -0.02
N GLY A 226 -12.53 -14.29 -0.42
CA GLY A 226 -11.50 -13.55 0.32
C GLY A 226 -11.57 -12.03 0.12
N LEU A 227 -12.44 -11.53 -0.75
CA LEU A 227 -12.59 -10.09 -1.05
C LEU A 227 -13.66 -9.42 -0.20
N ASN A 228 -14.39 -10.14 0.65
CA ASN A 228 -15.50 -9.58 1.43
C ASN A 228 -15.06 -8.50 2.43
N GLY A 229 -13.80 -8.50 2.87
CA GLY A 229 -13.23 -7.44 3.70
C GLY A 229 -12.92 -6.14 2.96
N GLU A 230 -13.02 -6.11 1.63
CA GLU A 230 -12.70 -4.93 0.83
C GLU A 230 -13.93 -4.01 0.67
N PHE A 231 -13.75 -2.72 0.95
CA PHE A 231 -14.82 -1.73 0.83
C PHE A 231 -15.42 -1.66 -0.59
N SER A 232 -14.57 -1.86 -1.61
CA SER A 232 -15.02 -1.96 -3.02
C SER A 232 -16.00 -3.11 -3.26
N THR A 233 -15.85 -4.22 -2.53
CA THR A 233 -16.76 -5.37 -2.62
C THR A 233 -18.13 -5.01 -2.05
N LEU A 234 -18.19 -4.34 -0.90
CA LEU A 234 -19.46 -3.86 -0.33
C LEU A 234 -20.21 -2.92 -1.29
N ILE A 235 -19.49 -1.98 -1.92
CA ILE A 235 -20.06 -1.09 -2.93
C ILE A 235 -20.66 -1.90 -4.09
N GLY A 236 -19.89 -2.83 -4.67
CA GLY A 236 -20.37 -3.67 -5.78
C GLY A 236 -21.56 -4.56 -5.41
N VAL A 237 -21.60 -5.07 -4.17
CA VAL A 237 -22.77 -5.81 -3.64
C VAL A 237 -23.99 -4.90 -3.63
N MET A 238 -23.88 -3.69 -3.08
CA MET A 238 -24.99 -2.74 -3.02
C MET A 238 -25.47 -2.33 -4.42
N GLU A 239 -24.55 -2.00 -5.34
CA GLU A 239 -24.87 -1.70 -6.74
C GLU A 239 -25.67 -2.84 -7.39
N ARG A 240 -25.26 -4.09 -7.14
CA ARG A 240 -25.98 -5.27 -7.63
C ARG A 240 -27.37 -5.38 -7.02
N LEU A 241 -27.51 -5.13 -5.72
CA LEU A 241 -28.80 -5.20 -5.01
C LEU A 241 -29.80 -4.15 -5.52
N VAL A 242 -29.36 -2.92 -5.80
CA VAL A 242 -30.24 -1.83 -6.30
C VAL A 242 -30.44 -1.84 -7.82
N SER A 243 -29.69 -2.68 -8.55
CA SER A 243 -29.79 -2.83 -10.00
C SER A 243 -31.17 -3.36 -10.44
N PRO A 244 -31.55 -3.21 -11.73
CA PRO A 244 -32.84 -3.71 -12.24
C PRO A 244 -33.08 -5.20 -12.00
N ASP A 245 -32.02 -6.01 -12.05
CA ASP A 245 -32.05 -7.46 -11.80
C ASP A 245 -31.70 -7.82 -10.34
N GLY A 246 -31.66 -6.82 -9.46
CA GLY A 246 -31.31 -6.96 -8.04
C GLY A 246 -32.51 -7.33 -7.15
N CYS A 247 -32.42 -7.00 -5.87
CA CYS A 247 -33.44 -7.33 -4.88
C CYS A 247 -34.65 -6.37 -4.98
N PRO A 248 -35.89 -6.89 -5.05
CA PRO A 248 -37.08 -6.04 -5.18
C PRO A 248 -37.31 -5.06 -4.03
N TRP A 249 -36.86 -5.39 -2.82
CA TRP A 249 -36.97 -4.50 -1.67
C TRP A 249 -35.98 -3.35 -1.79
N ASP A 250 -34.73 -3.63 -2.15
CA ASP A 250 -33.69 -2.63 -2.29
C ASP A 250 -33.99 -1.61 -3.40
N GLN A 251 -34.54 -2.09 -4.52
CA GLN A 251 -34.96 -1.25 -5.63
C GLN A 251 -36.06 -0.23 -5.28
N GLN A 252 -36.89 -0.52 -4.28
CA GLN A 252 -37.99 0.34 -3.84
C GLN A 252 -37.56 1.39 -2.81
N GLN A 253 -36.32 1.32 -2.32
CA GLN A 253 -35.84 2.26 -1.31
C GLN A 253 -35.57 3.64 -1.90
N THR A 254 -35.74 4.64 -1.04
CA THR A 254 -35.42 6.04 -1.30
C THR A 254 -34.66 6.60 -0.11
N HIS A 255 -34.01 7.75 -0.27
CA HIS A 255 -33.40 8.44 0.87
C HIS A 255 -34.38 8.64 2.04
N GLN A 256 -35.68 8.82 1.77
CA GLN A 256 -36.68 9.05 2.81
C GLN A 256 -37.09 7.78 3.55
N THR A 257 -37.20 6.64 2.87
CA THR A 257 -37.59 5.37 3.49
C THR A 257 -36.48 4.80 4.36
N LEU A 258 -35.22 5.09 4.02
CA LEU A 258 -34.05 4.58 4.73
C LEU A 258 -33.73 5.30 6.04
N LYS A 259 -34.17 6.56 6.24
CA LYS A 259 -33.81 7.37 7.42
C LYS A 259 -34.10 6.69 8.76
N ARG A 260 -35.13 5.85 8.84
CA ARG A 260 -35.50 5.16 10.08
C ARG A 260 -34.42 4.18 10.52
N TYR A 261 -33.82 3.46 9.57
CA TYR A 261 -32.81 2.45 9.84
C TYR A 261 -31.57 3.11 10.42
N LEU A 262 -31.13 4.23 9.84
CA LEU A 262 -30.01 5.00 10.41
C LEU A 262 -30.22 5.37 11.89
N VAL A 263 -31.45 5.65 12.31
CA VAL A 263 -31.76 5.94 13.72
C VAL A 263 -31.73 4.64 14.54
N GLU A 264 -32.35 3.58 14.06
CA GLU A 264 -32.36 2.24 14.67
C GLU A 264 -30.91 1.75 14.92
N GLU A 265 -30.08 1.65 13.87
CA GLU A 265 -28.70 1.14 13.99
C GLU A 265 -27.83 2.05 14.88
N SER A 266 -28.11 3.36 14.91
CA SER A 266 -27.40 4.27 15.83
C SER A 266 -27.69 3.94 17.29
N TYR A 267 -28.92 3.54 17.62
CA TYR A 267 -29.29 3.13 18.97
C TYR A 267 -28.74 1.75 19.33
N GLU A 268 -28.74 0.83 18.37
CA GLU A 268 -28.17 -0.51 18.55
C GLU A 268 -26.65 -0.39 18.77
N LEU A 269 -25.95 0.45 18.00
CA LEU A 269 -24.53 0.76 18.24
C LEU A 269 -24.29 1.37 19.63
N MET A 270 -25.12 2.32 20.08
CA MET A 270 -24.99 2.88 21.42
C MET A 270 -25.17 1.81 22.50
N ALA A 271 -26.15 0.92 22.34
CA ALA A 271 -26.38 -0.18 23.27
C ALA A 271 -25.21 -1.18 23.30
N ALA A 272 -24.61 -1.47 22.14
CA ALA A 272 -23.43 -2.32 22.05
C ALA A 272 -22.21 -1.69 22.75
N ILE A 273 -22.01 -0.38 22.59
CA ILE A 273 -20.96 0.38 23.29
C ILE A 273 -21.17 0.34 24.81
N ASP A 274 -22.39 0.62 25.28
CA ASP A 274 -22.71 0.61 26.72
C ASP A 274 -22.57 -0.78 27.36
N ALA A 275 -22.70 -1.84 26.55
CA ALA A 275 -22.53 -3.22 26.97
C ALA A 275 -21.07 -3.72 26.90
N ASP A 276 -20.13 -2.90 26.41
CA ASP A 276 -18.75 -3.31 26.05
C ASP A 276 -18.74 -4.54 25.10
N ASP A 277 -19.75 -4.68 24.25
CA ASP A 277 -19.95 -5.83 23.35
C ASP A 277 -19.26 -5.59 22.01
N ILE A 278 -18.00 -6.01 21.90
CA ILE A 278 -17.16 -5.76 20.72
C ILE A 278 -17.75 -6.37 19.44
N ASP A 279 -18.35 -7.55 19.52
CA ASP A 279 -18.89 -8.24 18.34
C ASP A 279 -20.10 -7.46 17.79
N ASN A 280 -21.01 -7.03 18.68
CA ASN A 280 -22.13 -6.17 18.28
C ASN A 280 -21.66 -4.78 17.83
N ILE A 281 -20.62 -4.17 18.44
CA ILE A 281 -20.07 -2.90 17.94
C ILE A 281 -19.62 -3.04 16.48
N ILE A 282 -19.00 -4.17 16.11
CA ILE A 282 -18.58 -4.43 14.73
C ILE A 282 -19.79 -4.57 13.81
N GLU A 283 -20.82 -5.32 14.22
CA GLU A 283 -22.06 -5.53 13.48
C GLU A 283 -22.77 -4.19 13.20
N GLU A 284 -23.02 -3.40 14.23
CA GLU A 284 -23.76 -2.14 14.13
C GLU A 284 -22.99 -1.04 13.38
N LEU A 285 -21.66 -0.99 13.51
CA LEU A 285 -20.84 -0.14 12.65
C LEU A 285 -20.94 -0.55 11.18
N GLY A 286 -21.06 -1.86 10.93
CA GLY A 286 -21.36 -2.42 9.62
C GLY A 286 -22.69 -1.94 9.07
N ASP A 287 -23.74 -1.92 9.88
CA ASP A 287 -25.07 -1.47 9.46
C ASP A 287 -25.15 0.04 9.24
N ILE A 288 -24.44 0.83 10.04
CA ILE A 288 -24.24 2.27 9.76
C ILE A 288 -23.50 2.46 8.43
N LEU A 289 -22.45 1.67 8.17
CA LEU A 289 -21.72 1.73 6.90
C LEU A 289 -22.61 1.31 5.72
N LEU A 290 -23.47 0.29 5.91
CA LEU A 290 -24.47 -0.12 4.94
C LEU A 290 -25.38 1.04 4.56
N GLN A 291 -25.88 1.82 5.53
CA GLN A 291 -26.71 3.00 5.24
C GLN A 291 -25.97 4.04 4.38
N VAL A 292 -24.67 4.27 4.64
CA VAL A 292 -23.84 5.18 3.83
C VAL A 292 -23.76 4.68 2.39
N VAL A 293 -23.41 3.41 2.18
CA VAL A 293 -23.27 2.82 0.83
C VAL A 293 -24.62 2.78 0.10
N PHE A 294 -25.71 2.47 0.80
CA PHE A 294 -27.05 2.45 0.22
C PHE A 294 -27.45 3.85 -0.29
N HIS A 295 -27.29 4.87 0.54
CA HIS A 295 -27.59 6.24 0.13
C HIS A 295 -26.72 6.68 -1.05
N THR A 296 -25.44 6.32 -1.09
CA THR A 296 -24.58 6.66 -2.23
C THR A 296 -24.99 5.93 -3.51
N ALA A 297 -25.41 4.66 -3.42
CA ALA A 297 -25.89 3.91 -4.58
C ALA A 297 -27.20 4.49 -5.15
N LEU A 298 -28.10 4.99 -4.29
CA LEU A 298 -29.30 5.73 -4.72
C LEU A 298 -28.94 7.08 -5.37
N GLY A 299 -28.00 7.81 -4.77
CA GLY A 299 -27.49 9.07 -5.31
C GLY A 299 -26.88 8.89 -6.70
N GLU A 300 -26.12 7.81 -6.90
CA GLU A 300 -25.48 7.50 -8.18
C GLU A 300 -26.50 7.11 -9.25
N LYS A 301 -27.51 6.30 -8.87
CA LYS A 301 -28.64 5.93 -9.74
C LYS A 301 -29.41 7.16 -10.25
N GLU A 302 -29.50 8.20 -9.44
CA GLU A 302 -30.13 9.48 -9.78
C GLU A 302 -29.15 10.51 -10.39
N ALA A 303 -27.88 10.13 -10.60
CA ALA A 303 -26.79 10.98 -11.07
C ALA A 303 -26.62 12.28 -10.25
N LEU A 304 -26.84 12.20 -8.93
CA LEU A 304 -26.76 13.31 -8.00
C LEU A 304 -25.40 13.42 -7.30
N PHE A 305 -24.90 12.30 -6.78
CA PHE A 305 -23.61 12.18 -6.09
C PHE A 305 -23.25 10.69 -5.96
N ASP A 306 -21.98 10.39 -5.67
CA ASP A 306 -21.51 9.03 -5.45
C ASP A 306 -20.75 8.87 -4.12
N ILE A 307 -20.16 7.69 -3.89
CA ILE A 307 -19.36 7.44 -2.69
C ILE A 307 -18.08 8.29 -2.63
N LYS A 308 -17.50 8.63 -3.79
CA LYS A 308 -16.32 9.47 -3.88
C LYS A 308 -16.63 10.89 -3.41
N ASP A 309 -17.79 11.43 -3.74
CA ASP A 309 -18.23 12.75 -3.24
C ASP A 309 -18.33 12.77 -1.70
N VAL A 310 -18.91 11.71 -1.11
CA VAL A 310 -19.02 11.57 0.35
C VAL A 310 -17.64 11.48 1.01
N VAL A 311 -16.76 10.59 0.50
CA VAL A 311 -15.40 10.40 1.02
C VAL A 311 -14.56 11.67 0.86
N THR A 312 -14.65 12.35 -0.28
CA THR A 312 -13.94 13.62 -0.53
C THR A 312 -14.39 14.68 0.46
N SER A 313 -15.70 14.85 0.63
CA SER A 313 -16.30 15.82 1.54
C SER A 313 -15.84 15.64 3.00
N ILE A 314 -15.82 14.39 3.51
CA ILE A 314 -15.35 14.13 4.87
C ILE A 314 -13.82 14.25 4.97
N THR A 315 -13.06 13.77 3.98
CA THR A 315 -11.60 13.80 3.99
C THR A 315 -11.07 15.23 3.99
N GLU A 316 -11.53 16.07 3.06
CA GLU A 316 -11.14 17.48 3.01
C GLU A 316 -11.52 18.23 4.28
N LYS A 317 -12.69 17.94 4.84
CA LYS A 317 -13.15 18.50 6.11
C LYS A 317 -12.24 18.08 7.26
N MET A 318 -11.83 16.82 7.34
CA MET A 318 -10.94 16.31 8.37
C MET A 318 -9.53 16.90 8.24
N ILE A 319 -8.95 16.95 7.03
CA ILE A 319 -7.64 17.56 6.79
C ILE A 319 -7.65 19.04 7.19
N ARG A 320 -8.65 19.80 6.72
CA ARG A 320 -8.76 21.24 7.01
C ARG A 320 -8.90 21.53 8.50
N ARG A 321 -9.66 20.71 9.24
CA ARG A 321 -9.91 20.89 10.68
C ARG A 321 -8.74 20.45 11.57
N HIS A 322 -7.70 19.82 11.00
CA HIS A 322 -6.51 19.38 11.72
C HIS A 322 -5.22 19.94 11.10
N PRO A 323 -5.06 21.28 11.01
CA PRO A 323 -3.85 21.90 10.46
C PRO A 323 -2.59 21.60 11.30
N HIS A 324 -2.76 21.13 12.53
CA HIS A 324 -1.68 20.69 13.41
C HIS A 324 -1.20 19.26 13.14
N VAL A 325 -1.99 18.44 12.42
CA VAL A 325 -1.59 17.10 11.98
C VAL A 325 -1.10 17.14 10.53
N PHE A 326 -1.84 17.86 9.66
CA PHE A 326 -1.60 17.84 8.21
C PHE A 326 -0.97 19.13 7.65
N GLY A 327 -0.76 20.14 8.50
CA GLY A 327 -0.18 21.43 8.14
C GLY A 327 1.06 21.77 8.95
N THR A 328 1.29 23.06 9.16
CA THR A 328 2.49 23.57 9.87
C THR A 328 2.17 24.15 11.25
N GLU A 329 0.90 24.19 11.66
CA GLU A 329 0.53 24.70 12.98
C GLU A 329 0.97 23.72 14.07
N THR A 330 1.31 24.21 15.25
CA THR A 330 1.62 23.36 16.40
C THR A 330 0.59 23.66 17.48
N VAL A 331 -0.13 22.62 17.91
CA VAL A 331 -1.11 22.68 19.00
C VAL A 331 -0.57 21.84 20.14
N THR A 332 -0.49 22.43 21.34
CA THR A 332 0.13 21.77 22.51
C THR A 332 -0.86 21.47 23.63
N THR A 333 -2.09 22.00 23.54
CA THR A 333 -3.14 21.81 24.54
C THR A 333 -4.50 21.53 23.89
N VAL A 334 -5.38 20.87 24.65
CA VAL A 334 -6.77 20.60 24.22
C VAL A 334 -7.56 21.90 24.03
N ASP A 335 -7.29 22.92 24.85
CA ASP A 335 -7.93 24.24 24.70
C ASP A 335 -7.53 24.95 23.40
N GLU A 336 -6.27 24.86 23.01
CA GLU A 336 -5.79 25.35 21.71
C GLU A 336 -6.43 24.56 20.56
N LEU A 337 -6.57 23.24 20.69
CA LEU A 337 -7.24 22.38 19.71
C LEU A 337 -8.69 22.81 19.49
N HIS A 338 -9.44 23.08 20.56
CA HIS A 338 -10.82 23.55 20.47
C HIS A 338 -10.94 24.90 19.76
N ARG A 339 -9.99 25.83 20.00
CA ARG A 339 -9.96 27.13 19.32
C ARG A 339 -9.69 26.99 17.84
N VAL A 340 -8.67 26.23 17.46
CA VAL A 340 -8.34 25.94 16.05
C VAL A 340 -9.54 25.32 15.35
N TRP A 341 -10.22 24.37 16.00
CA TRP A 341 -11.38 23.71 15.42
C TRP A 341 -12.57 24.65 15.19
N GLU A 342 -12.89 25.50 16.17
CA GLU A 342 -13.97 26.50 16.04
C GLU A 342 -13.64 27.58 15.00
N ASP A 343 -12.37 28.00 14.89
CA ASP A 343 -11.95 28.97 13.88
C ASP A 343 -12.00 28.40 12.46
N GLU A 344 -11.56 27.15 12.25
CA GLU A 344 -11.71 26.47 10.95
C GLU A 344 -13.18 26.28 10.57
N LYS A 345 -14.04 25.93 11.53
CA LYS A 345 -15.48 25.82 11.32
C LYS A 345 -16.14 27.15 10.94
N ARG A 346 -15.64 28.29 11.45
CA ARG A 346 -16.09 29.63 11.04
C ARG A 346 -15.67 29.98 9.61
N LYS A 347 -14.45 29.58 9.19
CA LYS A 347 -13.93 29.81 7.83
C LYS A 347 -14.70 29.04 6.75
N GLU A 348 -15.39 27.95 7.11
CA GLU A 348 -16.21 27.14 6.18
C GLU A 348 -17.41 27.89 5.59
N GLY A 349 -17.68 29.14 5.99
CA GLY A 349 -18.68 30.00 5.35
C GLY A 349 -20.11 29.50 5.45
N LYS A 350 -20.34 28.39 6.18
CA LYS A 350 -21.67 28.03 6.65
C LYS A 350 -22.08 29.19 7.55
N GLU A 351 -23.12 29.93 7.14
CA GLU A 351 -23.96 30.64 8.11
C GLU A 351 -24.14 29.68 9.29
N GLN A 352 -24.12 30.18 10.52
CA GLN A 352 -24.65 29.39 11.63
C GLN A 352 -26.09 29.04 11.25
N ARG A 353 -26.29 27.92 10.52
CA ARG A 353 -27.59 27.28 10.36
C ARG A 353 -28.05 27.13 11.79
N ASP A 354 -29.14 27.80 12.11
CA ASP A 354 -29.60 28.06 13.47
C ASP A 354 -29.19 26.92 14.38
N PHE A 355 -28.11 27.15 15.11
CA PHE A 355 -27.57 26.19 16.06
C PHE A 355 -28.63 26.10 17.15
N LYS A 356 -29.56 25.16 17.03
CA LYS A 356 -30.44 24.72 18.13
C LYS A 356 -31.28 23.48 17.83
N ALA A 357 -31.84 23.28 16.62
CA ALA A 357 -32.83 22.20 16.44
C ALA A 357 -32.22 20.79 16.44
N GLU A 358 -31.23 20.51 15.58
CA GLU A 358 -30.61 19.17 15.46
C GLU A 358 -29.85 18.78 16.73
N LYS A 359 -29.12 19.73 17.33
CA LYS A 359 -28.44 19.52 18.61
C LYS A 359 -29.39 19.35 19.78
N ALA A 360 -30.49 20.12 19.83
CA ALA A 360 -31.52 19.91 20.85
C ALA A 360 -32.20 18.55 20.66
N PHE A 361 -32.47 18.14 19.42
CA PHE A 361 -33.01 16.82 19.13
C PHE A 361 -32.07 15.72 19.61
N ALA A 362 -30.77 15.82 19.28
CA ALA A 362 -29.77 14.88 19.77
C ALA A 362 -29.71 14.84 21.31
N ASN A 363 -29.71 16.01 21.98
CA ASN A 363 -29.72 16.06 23.44
C ASN A 363 -30.97 15.42 24.06
N VAL A 364 -32.15 15.66 23.48
CA VAL A 364 -33.42 15.04 23.92
C VAL A 364 -33.37 13.53 23.72
N VAL A 365 -32.91 13.09 22.56
CA VAL A 365 -32.73 11.67 22.24
C VAL A 365 -31.78 11.00 23.23
N MET A 366 -30.63 11.61 23.53
CA MET A 366 -29.68 11.08 24.50
C MET A 366 -30.28 11.03 25.91
N ALA A 367 -30.99 12.07 26.35
CA ALA A 367 -31.64 12.07 27.65
C ALA A 367 -32.72 10.97 27.78
N LEU A 368 -33.48 10.74 26.70
CA LEU A 368 -34.44 9.62 26.65
C LEU A 368 -33.74 8.28 26.73
N TYR A 369 -32.66 8.11 25.97
CA TYR A 369 -31.87 6.89 25.95
C TYR A 369 -31.28 6.56 27.32
N GLU A 370 -30.60 7.52 27.96
CA GLU A 370 -29.99 7.35 29.29
C GLU A 370 -31.03 6.96 30.36
N ARG A 371 -32.22 7.57 30.33
CA ARG A 371 -33.32 7.24 31.24
C ARG A 371 -33.88 5.84 30.99
N MET A 372 -33.99 5.43 29.74
CA MET A 372 -34.41 4.07 29.38
C MET A 372 -33.39 3.03 29.86
N GLN A 373 -32.09 3.32 29.78
CA GLN A 373 -31.03 2.45 30.34
C GLN A 373 -31.11 2.33 31.87
N GLN A 374 -31.63 3.35 32.55
CA GLN A 374 -31.89 3.30 33.99
C GLN A 374 -33.17 2.52 34.37
N GLY A 375 -33.84 1.91 33.38
CA GLY A 375 -35.03 1.08 33.57
C GLY A 375 -36.35 1.86 33.57
N GLU A 376 -36.35 3.13 33.17
CA GLU A 376 -37.59 3.89 32.97
C GLU A 376 -38.36 3.42 31.73
N THR A 377 -39.69 3.47 31.80
CA THR A 377 -40.51 3.27 30.60
C THR A 377 -40.38 4.48 29.68
N ILE A 378 -40.47 4.26 28.37
CA ILE A 378 -40.42 5.34 27.37
C ILE A 378 -41.44 6.45 27.65
N GLU A 379 -42.64 6.09 28.14
CA GLU A 379 -43.69 7.05 28.49
C GLU A 379 -43.30 7.98 29.66
N ASN A 380 -42.54 7.46 30.64
CA ASN A 380 -42.08 8.25 31.78
C ASN A 380 -40.85 9.09 31.39
N ALA A 381 -39.91 8.50 30.65
CA ALA A 381 -38.75 9.23 30.14
C ALA A 381 -39.18 10.44 29.28
N ILE A 382 -40.18 10.27 28.41
CA ILE A 382 -40.74 11.37 27.61
C ILE A 382 -41.32 12.50 28.48
N LYS A 383 -42.07 12.17 29.55
CA LYS A 383 -42.66 13.19 30.42
C LYS A 383 -41.59 14.01 31.11
N GLU A 384 -40.58 13.34 31.66
CA GLU A 384 -39.51 13.98 32.43
C GLU A 384 -38.62 14.85 31.53
N VAL A 385 -38.21 14.35 30.36
CA VAL A 385 -37.41 15.14 29.40
C VAL A 385 -38.20 16.34 28.86
N ALA A 386 -39.52 16.20 28.68
CA ALA A 386 -40.38 17.32 28.28
C ALA A 386 -40.52 18.39 29.36
N ASP A 387 -40.47 18.01 30.65
CA ASP A 387 -40.50 18.96 31.77
C ASP A 387 -39.14 19.66 31.98
N GLU A 388 -38.02 19.00 31.66
CA GLU A 388 -36.66 19.57 31.70
C GLU A 388 -36.33 20.51 30.54
N THR A 389 -37.03 20.39 29.41
CA THR A 389 -36.81 21.21 28.19
C THR A 389 -37.75 22.42 28.07
N ARG A 390 -38.65 22.61 29.04
CA ARG A 390 -39.50 23.81 29.20
C ARG A 390 -38.77 24.95 29.91
#